data_AF-A0A8E2VGJ0-F1
#
_entry.id   AF-A0A8E2VGJ0-F1
#
_cell.length_a   1.000
_cell.length_b   1.000
_cell.length_c   1.000
_cell.angle_alpha   90.00
_cell.angle_beta   90.00
_cell.angle_gamma   90.00
#
_symmetry.space_group_name_H-M   'P 1'
#
loop_
_entity.id
_entity.type
_entity.pdbx_description
1 polymer ?
#
loop_
_entity_poly.entity_id
_entity_poly.type
_entity_poly.pdbx_seq_one_letter_code
_entity_poly.pdbx_strand_id
1 'polypeptide(L)'
;MGKGSKTRARAAKLAKKAELAGLPGLAPVTRREKDGRVRRSTKPGYERTEADVALRARCRQMGWPTRPEDMARARAQSLECDAGRVLHLLCAPDEVGRLWGTFAGLCRAEASYARHYLGIRLHAKTARIEMMRERFEISGDDDLDLRSEEEKARTAVNRWMEWRGHIGHLDRWQEASIWGAVREQTALIRDGAATAEGRIYVRALTKLADVVERR
;
A
#
# COMPACT_ATOMS: atom_id res chain seq x y z
N MET A 1 17.84 -23.48 -12.67
CA MET A 1 18.66 -24.30 -11.73
C MET A 1 18.67 -23.66 -10.34
N GLY A 2 17.69 -23.97 -9.49
CA GLY A 2 17.44 -23.23 -8.24
C GLY A 2 18.39 -23.57 -7.08
N LYS A 3 18.61 -22.59 -6.18
CA LYS A 3 19.52 -22.64 -5.00
C LYS A 3 19.39 -23.91 -4.12
N GLY A 4 18.27 -24.64 -4.19
CA GLY A 4 18.06 -25.91 -3.49
C GLY A 4 18.75 -27.15 -4.11
N SER A 5 19.20 -27.11 -5.37
CA SER A 5 19.91 -28.27 -5.96
C SER A 5 21.37 -28.33 -5.52
N LYS A 6 22.02 -27.17 -5.37
CA LYS A 6 23.41 -27.06 -4.88
C LYS A 6 23.54 -27.51 -3.43
N THR A 7 22.56 -27.19 -2.58
CA THR A 7 22.51 -27.65 -1.17
C THR A 7 22.30 -29.16 -1.07
N ARG A 8 21.43 -29.74 -1.90
CA ARG A 8 21.22 -31.21 -1.94
C ARG A 8 22.45 -31.96 -2.44
N ALA A 9 23.10 -31.46 -3.49
CA ALA A 9 24.32 -32.05 -4.01
C ALA A 9 25.46 -31.98 -2.97
N ARG A 10 25.58 -30.87 -2.23
CA ARG A 10 26.56 -30.72 -1.16
C ARG A 10 26.27 -31.64 0.03
N ALA A 11 25.00 -31.80 0.41
CA ALA A 11 24.58 -32.73 1.45
C ALA A 11 24.86 -34.19 1.08
N ALA A 12 24.59 -34.60 -0.17
CA ALA A 12 24.92 -35.94 -0.65
C ALA A 12 26.44 -36.20 -0.66
N LYS A 13 27.24 -35.19 -1.05
CA LYS A 13 28.71 -35.28 -1.05
C LYS A 13 29.28 -35.36 0.38
N LEU A 14 28.69 -34.65 1.34
CA LEU A 14 29.05 -34.71 2.76
C LEU A 14 28.66 -36.05 3.38
N ALA A 15 27.48 -36.60 3.06
CA ALA A 15 27.05 -37.92 3.52
C ALA A 15 28.01 -39.02 3.03
N LYS A 16 28.38 -38.99 1.74
CA LYS A 16 29.33 -39.95 1.16
C LYS A 16 30.73 -39.81 1.78
N LYS A 17 31.14 -38.59 2.15
CA LYS A 17 32.42 -38.35 2.84
C LYS A 17 32.40 -38.84 4.29
N ALA A 18 31.27 -38.73 4.98
CA ALA A 18 31.09 -39.25 6.34
C ALA A 18 31.08 -40.79 6.36
N GLU A 19 30.48 -41.42 5.35
CA GLU A 19 30.48 -42.86 5.14
C GLU A 19 31.90 -43.42 4.89
N LEU A 20 32.68 -42.74 4.04
CA LEU A 20 34.11 -43.06 3.81
C LEU A 20 35.00 -42.84 5.05
N ALA A 21 34.58 -42.00 5.99
CA ALA A 21 35.31 -41.69 7.23
C ALA A 21 34.94 -42.60 8.41
N GLY A 22 34.11 -43.64 8.19
CA GLY A 22 33.71 -44.59 9.24
C GLY A 22 32.85 -43.98 10.35
N LEU A 23 32.25 -42.81 10.12
CA LEU A 23 31.35 -42.18 11.08
C LEU A 23 30.03 -42.94 11.15
N PRO A 24 29.48 -43.21 12.34
CA PRO A 24 28.20 -43.91 12.48
C PRO A 24 27.10 -43.13 11.75
N GLY A 25 26.31 -43.85 10.94
CA GLY A 25 25.25 -43.26 10.13
C GLY A 25 24.25 -42.49 11.00
N LEU A 26 23.92 -41.26 10.60
CA LEU A 26 22.89 -40.46 11.27
C LEU A 26 21.58 -41.26 11.32
N ALA A 27 20.95 -41.28 12.49
CA ALA A 27 19.68 -41.96 12.69
C ALA A 27 18.64 -41.52 11.63
N PRO A 28 17.83 -42.46 11.10
CA PRO A 28 16.86 -42.14 10.07
C PRO A 28 15.84 -41.13 10.59
N VAL A 29 15.88 -39.91 10.04
CA VAL A 29 14.90 -38.87 10.36
C VAL A 29 13.61 -39.21 9.63
N THR A 30 12.54 -39.47 10.38
CA THR A 30 11.19 -39.60 9.83
C THR A 30 10.80 -38.28 9.17
N ARG A 31 10.70 -38.29 7.84
CA ARG A 31 10.24 -37.11 7.10
C ARG A 31 8.76 -36.94 7.39
N ARG A 32 8.36 -35.72 7.77
CA ARG A 32 6.94 -35.35 7.87
C ARG A 32 6.22 -35.78 6.60
N GLU A 33 5.18 -36.60 6.76
CA GLU A 33 4.33 -37.00 5.65
C GLU A 33 3.78 -35.76 4.95
N LYS A 34 3.61 -35.86 3.64
CA LYS A 34 3.00 -34.76 2.88
C LYS A 34 1.55 -34.65 3.35
N ASP A 35 1.25 -33.62 4.15
CA ASP A 35 -0.13 -33.16 4.35
C ASP A 35 -0.72 -33.02 2.94
N GLY A 36 -1.74 -33.80 2.58
CA GLY A 36 -2.35 -33.88 1.25
C GLY A 36 -2.95 -32.57 0.71
N ARG A 37 -2.62 -31.44 1.35
CA ARG A 37 -2.88 -30.07 0.88
C ARG A 37 -2.09 -29.82 -0.40
N VAL A 38 -2.79 -29.97 -1.52
CA VAL A 38 -2.34 -29.49 -2.83
C VAL A 38 -1.97 -28.00 -2.70
N ARG A 39 -0.73 -27.65 -3.05
CA ARG A 39 -0.34 -26.23 -3.14
C ARG A 39 -1.26 -25.55 -4.14
N ARG A 40 -1.87 -24.42 -3.78
CA ARG A 40 -2.79 -23.70 -4.70
C ARG A 40 -2.12 -23.38 -6.05
N SER A 41 -0.81 -23.16 -6.06
CA SER A 41 0.01 -22.92 -7.25
C SER A 41 0.07 -24.09 -8.25
N THR A 42 -0.37 -25.29 -7.87
CA THR A 42 -0.36 -26.48 -8.74
C THR A 42 -1.76 -26.86 -9.24
N LYS A 43 -2.79 -26.02 -9.04
CA LYS A 43 -4.11 -26.25 -9.66
C LYS A 43 -4.09 -25.85 -11.14
N PRO A 44 -4.63 -26.67 -12.06
CA PRO A 44 -4.87 -26.26 -13.45
C PRO A 44 -5.75 -25.00 -13.49
N GLY A 45 -5.38 -24.01 -14.31
CA GLY A 45 -6.07 -22.70 -14.38
C GLY A 45 -5.62 -21.66 -13.35
N TYR A 46 -4.53 -21.93 -12.60
CA TYR A 46 -3.96 -20.99 -11.64
C TYR A 46 -3.00 -20.00 -12.31
N GLU A 47 -3.51 -19.13 -13.17
CA GLU A 47 -2.84 -17.89 -13.54
C GLU A 47 -3.39 -16.77 -12.65
N ARG A 48 -2.74 -16.55 -11.51
CA ARG A 48 -2.99 -15.36 -10.71
C ARG A 48 -1.83 -14.42 -10.94
N THR A 49 -2.09 -13.30 -11.59
CA THR A 49 -1.16 -12.18 -11.50
C THR A 49 -1.12 -11.73 -10.03
N GLU A 50 0.02 -11.22 -9.58
CA GLU A 50 0.14 -10.66 -8.22
C GLU A 50 -0.90 -9.53 -8.00
N ALA A 51 -1.21 -8.78 -9.06
CA ALA A 51 -2.26 -7.78 -9.10
C ALA A 51 -3.63 -8.38 -8.76
N ASP A 52 -4.01 -9.54 -9.32
CA ASP A 52 -5.29 -10.18 -9.01
C ASP A 52 -5.41 -10.60 -7.54
N VAL A 53 -4.29 -10.99 -6.91
CA VAL A 53 -4.27 -11.33 -5.48
C VAL A 53 -4.53 -10.09 -4.63
N ALA A 54 -3.90 -8.96 -4.98
CA ALA A 54 -4.11 -7.69 -4.29
C ALA A 54 -5.56 -7.18 -4.46
N LEU A 55 -6.10 -7.22 -5.68
CA LEU A 55 -7.49 -6.79 -5.94
C LEU A 55 -8.50 -7.65 -5.18
N ARG A 56 -8.34 -8.98 -5.17
CA ARG A 56 -9.21 -9.86 -4.37
C ARG A 56 -9.05 -9.62 -2.86
N ALA A 57 -7.89 -9.20 -2.38
CA ALA A 57 -7.71 -8.81 -0.98
C ALA A 57 -8.50 -7.53 -0.67
N ARG A 58 -8.45 -6.53 -1.55
CA ARG A 58 -9.24 -5.29 -1.42
C ARG A 58 -10.75 -5.58 -1.45
N CYS A 59 -11.24 -6.40 -2.39
CA CYS A 59 -12.65 -6.82 -2.41
C CYS A 59 -13.06 -7.44 -1.07
N ARG A 60 -12.25 -8.35 -0.51
CA ARG A 60 -12.53 -8.97 0.80
C ARG A 60 -12.55 -7.98 1.95
N GLN A 61 -11.63 -7.01 1.97
CA GLN A 61 -11.61 -5.96 3.00
C GLN A 61 -12.87 -5.10 2.97
N MET A 62 -13.46 -4.92 1.79
CA MET A 62 -14.70 -4.17 1.59
C MET A 62 -15.97 -5.05 1.66
N GLY A 63 -15.82 -6.36 1.88
CA GLY A 63 -16.96 -7.30 1.86
C GLY A 63 -17.58 -7.54 0.47
N TRP A 64 -16.90 -7.14 -0.61
CA TRP A 64 -17.39 -7.30 -1.98
C TRP A 64 -17.07 -8.70 -2.54
N PRO A 65 -17.95 -9.24 -3.41
CA PRO A 65 -17.65 -10.46 -4.12
C PRO A 65 -16.49 -10.23 -5.12
N THR A 66 -15.79 -11.30 -5.51
CA THR A 66 -14.68 -11.19 -6.47
C THR A 66 -15.17 -11.36 -7.91
N ARG A 67 -16.16 -10.56 -8.32
CA ARG A 67 -16.65 -10.50 -9.71
C ARG A 67 -15.79 -9.51 -10.53
N PRO A 68 -15.75 -9.61 -11.86
CA PRO A 68 -14.95 -8.70 -12.69
C PRO A 68 -15.23 -7.21 -12.43
N GLU A 69 -16.49 -6.83 -12.23
CA GLU A 69 -16.92 -5.45 -11.93
C GLU A 69 -16.40 -4.96 -10.58
N ASP A 70 -16.53 -5.78 -9.53
CA ASP A 70 -16.00 -5.46 -8.19
C ASP A 70 -14.47 -5.38 -8.19
N MET A 71 -13.80 -6.23 -8.98
CA MET A 71 -12.35 -6.16 -9.14
C MET A 71 -11.91 -4.91 -9.91
N ALA A 72 -12.71 -4.44 -10.88
CA ALA A 72 -12.46 -3.18 -11.56
C ALA A 72 -12.60 -2.00 -10.59
N ARG A 73 -13.65 -1.99 -9.75
CA ARG A 73 -13.82 -1.01 -8.67
C ARG A 73 -12.67 -1.06 -7.67
N ALA A 74 -12.17 -2.25 -7.34
CA ALA A 74 -11.04 -2.45 -6.41
C ALA A 74 -9.70 -1.84 -6.87
N ARG A 75 -9.61 -1.41 -8.14
CA ARG A 75 -8.43 -0.71 -8.68
C ARG A 75 -8.33 0.74 -8.23
N ALA A 76 -9.39 1.33 -7.69
CA ALA A 76 -9.38 2.72 -7.22
C ALA A 76 -8.27 2.95 -6.18
N GLN A 77 -7.48 4.02 -6.36
CA GLN A 77 -6.38 4.38 -5.47
C GLN A 77 -6.84 4.62 -4.02
N SER A 78 -8.06 5.13 -3.85
CA SER A 78 -8.67 5.31 -2.52
C SER A 78 -8.77 4.02 -1.71
N LEU A 79 -8.74 2.84 -2.34
CA LEU A 79 -8.86 1.56 -1.64
C LEU A 79 -7.51 1.04 -1.10
N GLU A 80 -6.43 1.77 -1.29
CA GLU A 80 -5.09 1.38 -0.84
C GLU A 80 -4.84 1.66 0.64
N CYS A 81 -5.56 2.62 1.23
CA CYS A 81 -5.41 3.02 2.62
C CYS A 81 -6.75 2.97 3.38
N ASP A 82 -6.69 3.02 4.71
CA ASP A 82 -7.90 3.07 5.55
C ASP A 82 -8.70 4.35 5.30
N ALA A 83 -8.01 5.48 5.07
CA ALA A 83 -8.59 6.79 4.85
C ALA A 83 -9.50 6.84 3.61
N GLY A 84 -9.12 6.23 2.50
CA GLY A 84 -10.00 6.16 1.34
C GLY A 84 -11.03 5.03 1.45
N ARG A 85 -10.70 3.89 2.07
CA ARG A 85 -11.67 2.80 2.28
C ARG A 85 -12.86 3.23 3.14
N VAL A 86 -12.64 4.05 4.17
CA VAL A 86 -13.74 4.50 5.04
C VAL A 86 -14.73 5.40 4.29
N LEU A 87 -14.27 6.12 3.25
CA LEU A 87 -15.15 6.87 2.35
C LEU A 87 -16.09 5.93 1.59
N HIS A 88 -15.58 4.82 1.06
CA HIS A 88 -16.40 3.81 0.37
C HIS A 88 -17.41 3.11 1.29
N LEU A 89 -17.18 3.12 2.62
CA LEU A 89 -18.11 2.55 3.61
C LEU A 89 -19.21 3.54 4.02
N LEU A 90 -18.94 4.84 3.98
CA LEU A 90 -19.81 5.87 4.56
C LEU A 90 -20.46 6.81 3.55
N CYS A 91 -19.90 6.91 2.34
CA CYS A 91 -20.31 7.91 1.35
C CYS A 91 -20.82 7.26 0.06
N ALA A 92 -21.61 8.03 -0.70
CA ALA A 92 -22.01 7.68 -2.05
C ALA A 92 -20.80 7.76 -3.03
N PRO A 93 -20.80 7.03 -4.14
CA PRO A 93 -19.63 6.92 -5.03
C PRO A 93 -19.13 8.25 -5.62
N ASP A 94 -20.05 9.16 -5.94
CA ASP A 94 -19.78 10.53 -6.40
C ASP A 94 -19.05 11.33 -5.32
N GLU A 95 -19.53 11.25 -4.09
CA GLU A 95 -18.93 11.91 -2.94
C GLU A 95 -17.53 11.38 -2.61
N VAL A 96 -17.30 10.07 -2.80
CA VAL A 96 -15.98 9.47 -2.59
C VAL A 96 -14.94 10.11 -3.49
N GLY A 97 -15.26 10.35 -4.76
CA GLY A 97 -14.35 10.98 -5.71
C GLY A 97 -13.95 12.38 -5.27
N ARG A 98 -14.92 13.18 -4.84
CA ARG A 98 -14.73 14.54 -4.32
C ARG A 98 -13.81 14.55 -3.10
N LEU A 99 -14.20 13.80 -2.05
CA LEU A 99 -13.48 13.76 -0.78
C LEU A 99 -12.06 13.16 -0.93
N TRP A 100 -11.93 12.12 -1.76
CA TRP A 100 -10.61 11.54 -2.04
C TRP A 100 -9.70 12.52 -2.78
N GLY A 101 -10.24 13.30 -3.72
CA GLY A 101 -9.50 14.36 -4.41
C GLY A 101 -8.91 15.38 -3.43
N THR A 102 -9.72 15.86 -2.48
CA THR A 102 -9.27 16.76 -1.42
C THR A 102 -8.19 16.13 -0.55
N PHE A 103 -8.42 14.90 -0.06
CA PHE A 103 -7.45 14.21 0.80
C PHE A 103 -6.12 13.91 0.08
N ALA A 104 -6.19 13.42 -1.16
CA ALA A 104 -5.01 13.15 -1.97
C ALA A 104 -4.22 14.43 -2.30
N GLY A 105 -4.92 15.54 -2.53
CA GLY A 105 -4.31 16.86 -2.70
C GLY A 105 -3.50 17.29 -1.48
N LEU A 106 -4.10 17.18 -0.28
CA LEU A 106 -3.45 17.46 0.99
C LEU A 106 -2.21 16.57 1.20
N CYS A 107 -2.36 15.26 1.04
CA CYS A 107 -1.26 14.30 1.20
C CYS A 107 -0.10 14.59 0.23
N ARG A 108 -0.40 14.97 -1.02
CA ARG A 108 0.61 15.33 -2.01
C ARG A 108 1.35 16.61 -1.61
N ALA A 109 0.65 17.61 -1.10
CA ALA A 109 1.26 18.86 -0.64
C ALA A 109 2.18 18.60 0.57
N GLU A 110 1.71 17.86 1.57
CA GLU A 110 2.50 17.49 2.75
C GLU A 110 3.74 16.66 2.38
N ALA A 111 3.57 15.65 1.51
CA ALA A 111 4.69 14.81 1.08
C ALA A 111 5.72 15.60 0.25
N SER A 112 5.27 16.55 -0.59
CA SER A 112 6.14 17.42 -1.38
C SER A 112 6.95 18.35 -0.47
N TYR A 113 6.30 18.99 0.50
CA TYR A 113 6.95 19.84 1.48
C TYR A 113 7.96 19.06 2.34
N ALA A 114 7.56 17.91 2.89
CA ALA A 114 8.44 17.04 3.66
C ALA A 114 9.70 16.64 2.86
N ARG A 115 9.52 16.28 1.58
CA ARG A 115 10.62 15.86 0.70
C ARG A 115 11.56 17.00 0.35
N HIS A 116 11.04 18.12 -0.15
CA HIS A 116 11.86 19.17 -0.76
C HIS A 116 12.33 20.23 0.23
N TYR A 117 11.56 20.49 1.29
CA TYR A 117 11.91 21.51 2.29
C TYR A 117 12.52 20.91 3.55
N LEU A 118 11.94 19.85 4.10
CA LEU A 118 12.44 19.22 5.33
C LEU A 118 13.49 18.13 5.07
N GLY A 119 13.63 17.65 3.83
CA GLY A 119 14.55 16.57 3.48
C GLY A 119 14.17 15.20 4.06
N ILE A 120 12.92 15.04 4.52
CA ILE A 120 12.42 13.80 5.12
C ILE A 120 11.31 13.18 4.28
N ARG A 121 10.93 11.93 4.59
CA ARG A 121 9.75 11.27 4.02
C ARG A 121 8.65 11.22 5.06
N LEU A 122 7.41 11.45 4.64
CA LEU A 122 6.23 11.41 5.52
C LEU A 122 5.98 10.01 6.11
N HIS A 123 6.17 8.98 5.30
CA HIS A 123 6.01 7.58 5.70
C HIS A 123 7.34 6.83 5.63
N ALA A 124 7.48 5.80 6.47
CA ALA A 124 8.66 4.94 6.49
C ALA A 124 8.88 4.28 5.12
N LYS A 125 10.14 4.06 4.73
CA LYS A 125 10.47 3.28 3.55
C LYS A 125 10.03 1.83 3.78
N THR A 126 8.95 1.40 3.16
CA THR A 126 8.69 -0.02 2.95
C THR A 126 9.67 -0.53 1.89
N ALA A 127 10.21 -1.74 2.08
CA ALA A 127 11.08 -2.37 1.10
C ALA A 127 10.31 -2.47 -0.23
N ARG A 128 10.68 -1.64 -1.22
CA ARG A 128 10.21 -1.81 -2.59
C ARG A 128 10.93 -3.05 -3.12
N ILE A 129 10.19 -4.11 -3.40
CA ILE A 129 10.73 -5.23 -4.16
C ILE A 129 10.93 -4.70 -5.57
N GLU A 130 12.12 -4.19 -5.86
CA GLU A 130 12.53 -3.89 -7.23
C GLU A 130 12.58 -5.20 -8.00
N MET A 131 11.48 -5.52 -8.67
CA MET A 131 11.52 -6.49 -9.74
C MET A 131 12.31 -5.83 -10.87
N MET A 132 13.55 -6.28 -11.06
CA MET A 132 14.44 -5.81 -12.11
C MET A 132 13.74 -6.01 -13.46
N ARG A 133 13.23 -4.92 -14.06
CA ARG A 133 12.73 -4.97 -15.44
C ARG A 133 13.97 -5.12 -16.31
N GLU A 134 14.14 -6.30 -16.92
CA GLU A 134 15.32 -6.61 -17.76
C GLU A 134 15.40 -5.76 -19.04
N ARG A 135 14.38 -4.95 -19.34
CA ARG A 135 14.42 -3.87 -20.33
C ARG A 135 14.32 -2.52 -19.63
N PHE A 136 15.29 -1.65 -19.89
CA PHE A 136 15.17 -0.19 -19.74
C PHE A 136 14.15 0.33 -20.76
N GLU A 137 12.89 -0.03 -20.58
CA GLU A 137 11.78 0.68 -21.20
C GLU A 137 11.59 1.94 -20.36
N ILE A 138 11.91 3.11 -20.92
CA ILE A 138 11.41 4.38 -20.40
C ILE A 138 9.89 4.26 -20.50
N SER A 139 9.22 3.94 -19.39
CA SER A 139 7.77 3.97 -19.37
C SER A 139 7.38 5.44 -19.39
N GLY A 140 6.44 5.83 -20.25
CA GLY A 140 5.96 7.22 -20.36
C GLY A 140 5.34 7.80 -19.08
N ASP A 141 5.38 7.08 -17.95
CA ASP A 141 4.99 7.52 -16.61
C ASP A 141 6.13 8.23 -15.84
N ASP A 142 7.37 8.24 -16.35
CA ASP A 142 8.47 9.01 -15.76
C ASP A 142 8.36 10.48 -16.17
N ASP A 143 7.45 11.20 -15.53
CA ASP A 143 7.35 12.66 -15.65
C ASP A 143 8.57 13.30 -14.96
N LEU A 144 9.62 13.54 -15.76
CA LEU A 144 10.85 14.17 -15.30
C LEU A 144 10.58 15.64 -15.01
N ASP A 145 10.39 15.98 -13.74
CA ASP A 145 10.25 17.36 -13.30
C ASP A 145 11.55 18.15 -13.54
N LEU A 146 11.56 18.90 -14.65
CA LEU A 146 12.68 19.69 -15.16
C LEU A 146 12.96 20.97 -14.36
N ARG A 147 12.12 21.30 -13.38
CA ARG A 147 12.32 22.48 -12.54
C ARG A 147 13.58 22.32 -11.70
N SER A 148 14.22 23.44 -11.40
CA SER A 148 15.32 23.49 -10.43
C SER A 148 14.84 23.06 -9.04
N GLU A 149 15.77 22.62 -8.18
CA GLU A 149 15.44 22.24 -6.81
C GLU A 149 14.89 23.42 -5.99
N GLU A 150 15.34 24.65 -6.29
CA GLU A 150 14.81 25.85 -5.64
C GLU A 150 13.34 26.12 -6.05
N GLU A 151 13.02 25.99 -7.34
CA GLU A 151 11.64 26.15 -7.83
C GLU A 151 10.71 25.08 -7.27
N LYS A 152 11.20 23.84 -7.13
CA LYS A 152 10.48 22.73 -6.49
C LYS A 152 10.21 23.04 -5.02
N ALA A 153 11.23 23.45 -4.27
CA ALA A 153 11.08 23.82 -2.85
C ALA A 153 10.10 24.99 -2.67
N ARG A 154 10.23 26.04 -3.47
CA ARG A 154 9.34 27.21 -3.45
C ARG A 154 7.89 26.81 -3.74
N THR A 155 7.67 25.97 -4.75
CA THR A 155 6.32 25.46 -5.09
C THR A 155 5.76 24.61 -3.96
N ALA A 156 6.59 23.75 -3.34
CA ALA A 156 6.18 22.88 -2.25
C ALA A 156 5.74 23.70 -1.02
N VAL A 157 6.50 24.73 -0.64
CA VAL A 157 6.16 25.66 0.46
C VAL A 157 4.86 26.39 0.17
N ASN A 158 4.69 26.95 -1.03
CA ASN A 158 3.48 27.70 -1.40
C ASN A 158 2.22 26.82 -1.31
N ARG A 159 2.27 25.63 -1.91
CA ARG A 159 1.15 24.68 -1.84
C ARG A 159 0.88 24.21 -0.42
N TRP A 160 1.92 23.98 0.36
CA TRP A 160 1.77 23.59 1.76
C TRP A 160 1.08 24.70 2.57
N MET A 161 1.50 25.96 2.41
CA MET A 161 0.89 27.11 3.06
C MET A 161 -0.58 27.31 2.66
N GLU A 162 -0.91 27.11 1.38
CA GLU A 162 -2.29 27.12 0.88
C GLU A 162 -3.16 26.08 1.62
N TRP A 163 -2.69 24.83 1.70
CA TRP A 163 -3.38 23.77 2.45
C TRP A 163 -3.48 24.06 3.95
N ARG A 164 -2.44 24.65 4.56
CA ARG A 164 -2.51 25.12 5.96
C ARG A 164 -3.58 26.20 6.12
N GLY A 165 -3.76 27.08 5.13
CA GLY A 165 -4.84 28.05 5.07
C GLY A 165 -6.22 27.39 5.06
N HIS A 166 -6.44 26.39 4.20
CA HIS A 166 -7.71 25.64 4.15
C HIS A 166 -8.00 24.91 5.46
N ILE A 167 -7.01 24.24 6.04
CA ILE A 167 -7.14 23.55 7.34
C ILE A 167 -7.44 24.55 8.46
N GLY A 168 -6.93 25.77 8.40
CA GLY A 168 -7.20 26.83 9.38
C GLY A 168 -8.67 27.23 9.51
N HIS A 169 -9.54 26.85 8.56
CA HIS A 169 -10.99 27.04 8.66
C HIS A 169 -11.72 25.93 9.44
N LEU A 170 -10.99 24.91 9.89
CA LEU A 170 -11.54 23.78 10.63
C LEU A 170 -11.37 23.98 12.14
N ASP A 171 -12.23 23.32 12.91
CA ASP A 171 -12.07 23.26 14.36
C ASP A 171 -10.87 22.36 14.71
N ARG A 172 -10.26 22.59 15.87
CA ARG A 172 -9.05 21.85 16.30
C ARG A 172 -9.21 20.32 16.27
N TRP A 173 -10.40 19.81 16.64
CA TRP A 173 -10.68 18.37 16.62
C TRP A 173 -10.84 17.81 15.20
N GLN A 174 -11.35 18.62 14.26
CA GLN A 174 -11.46 18.26 12.85
C GLN A 174 -10.08 18.20 12.21
N GLU A 175 -9.25 19.21 12.46
CA GLU A 175 -7.85 19.22 12.04
C GLU A 175 -7.11 17.99 12.59
N ALA A 176 -7.26 17.69 13.88
CA ALA A 176 -6.62 16.53 14.50
C ALA A 176 -7.03 15.20 13.84
N SER A 177 -8.32 15.04 13.50
CA SER A 177 -8.83 13.85 12.82
C SER A 177 -8.22 13.68 11.41
N ILE A 178 -8.11 14.77 10.66
CA ILE A 178 -7.50 14.76 9.32
C ILE A 178 -6.01 14.42 9.41
N TRP A 179 -5.25 15.07 10.30
CA TRP A 179 -3.82 14.75 10.46
C TRP A 179 -3.58 13.35 10.99
N GLY A 180 -4.46 12.83 11.85
CA GLY A 180 -4.43 11.43 12.29
C GLY A 180 -4.55 10.46 11.11
N ALA A 181 -5.39 10.78 10.12
CA ALA A 181 -5.51 10.02 8.88
C ALA A 181 -4.28 10.19 7.96
N VAL A 182 -3.81 11.42 7.74
CA VAL A 182 -2.62 11.72 6.89
C VAL A 182 -1.38 11.00 7.40
N ARG A 183 -1.20 10.93 8.74
CA ARG A 183 -0.05 10.30 9.38
C ARG A 183 -0.26 8.82 9.70
N GLU A 184 -1.41 8.25 9.34
CA GLU A 184 -1.80 6.87 9.62
C GLU A 184 -1.73 6.51 11.13
N GLN A 185 -2.02 7.49 12.00
CA GLN A 185 -1.98 7.34 13.46
C GLN A 185 -3.32 6.90 14.05
N THR A 186 -4.39 6.91 13.24
CA THR A 186 -5.76 6.62 13.69
C THR A 186 -6.37 5.48 12.89
N ALA A 187 -6.93 4.50 13.58
CA ALA A 187 -7.67 3.40 12.95
C ALA A 187 -9.08 3.86 12.55
N LEU A 188 -9.29 4.09 11.26
CA LEU A 188 -10.58 4.55 10.72
C LEU A 188 -11.55 3.39 10.44
N ILE A 189 -11.00 2.18 10.26
CA ILE A 189 -11.75 0.94 10.05
C ILE A 189 -11.30 -0.09 11.09
N ARG A 190 -12.26 -0.84 11.62
CA ARG A 190 -12.02 -2.02 12.44
C ARG A 190 -13.05 -3.09 12.09
N ASP A 191 -12.60 -4.32 11.92
CA ASP A 191 -13.47 -5.47 11.61
C ASP A 191 -14.40 -5.26 10.40
N GLY A 192 -13.91 -4.54 9.38
CA GLY A 192 -14.67 -4.24 8.15
C GLY A 192 -15.70 -3.11 8.29
N ALA A 193 -15.80 -2.47 9.45
CA ALA A 193 -16.72 -1.38 9.72
C ALA A 193 -15.99 -0.07 10.05
N ALA A 194 -16.63 1.06 9.76
CA ALA A 194 -16.13 2.38 10.13
C ALA A 194 -16.15 2.58 11.65
N THR A 195 -15.04 3.04 12.22
CA THR A 195 -14.94 3.40 13.64
C THR A 195 -15.63 4.74 13.93
N ALA A 196 -15.74 5.13 15.20
CA ALA A 196 -16.19 6.48 15.56
C ALA A 196 -15.27 7.55 14.97
N GLU A 197 -13.95 7.32 15.03
CA GLU A 197 -12.95 8.18 14.39
C GLU A 197 -13.10 8.23 12.88
N GLY A 198 -13.41 7.10 12.24
CA GLY A 198 -13.74 7.06 10.81
C GLY A 198 -14.89 8.01 10.45
N ARG A 199 -15.96 8.02 11.25
CA ARG A 199 -17.11 8.93 11.05
C ARG A 199 -16.78 10.40 11.33
N ILE A 200 -15.89 10.68 12.28
CA ILE A 200 -15.41 12.03 12.59
C ILE A 200 -14.54 12.54 11.43
N TYR A 201 -13.62 11.69 10.95
CA TYR A 201 -12.74 11.96 9.82
C TYR A 201 -13.54 12.31 8.56
N VAL A 202 -14.54 11.50 8.18
CA VAL A 202 -15.35 11.79 6.98
C VAL A 202 -16.06 13.14 7.10
N ARG A 203 -16.64 13.46 8.27
CA ARG A 203 -17.28 14.76 8.48
C ARG A 203 -16.30 15.93 8.43
N ALA A 204 -15.12 15.78 9.02
CA ALA A 204 -14.06 16.78 8.95
C ALA A 204 -13.58 16.99 7.51
N LEU A 205 -13.43 15.90 6.74
CA LEU A 205 -13.01 15.94 5.36
C LEU A 205 -14.06 16.56 4.45
N THR A 206 -15.35 16.31 4.67
CA THR A 206 -16.43 17.00 3.95
C THR A 206 -16.34 18.50 4.15
N LYS A 207 -16.18 18.97 5.40
CA LYS A 207 -16.00 20.41 5.68
C LYS A 207 -14.74 20.97 5.02
N LEU A 208 -13.65 20.21 4.98
CA LEU A 208 -12.43 20.62 4.28
C LEU A 208 -12.65 20.73 2.77
N ALA A 209 -13.33 19.76 2.16
CA ALA A 209 -13.66 19.81 0.73
C ALA A 209 -14.50 21.05 0.40
N ASP A 210 -15.51 21.35 1.21
CA ASP A 210 -16.34 22.56 1.04
C ASP A 210 -15.51 23.85 1.14
N VAL A 211 -14.48 23.89 2.00
CA VAL A 211 -13.58 25.05 2.12
C VAL A 211 -12.68 25.20 0.90
N VAL A 212 -12.19 24.09 0.35
CA VAL A 212 -11.32 24.09 -0.83
C VAL A 212 -12.11 24.52 -2.08
N GLU A 213 -13.35 24.07 -2.23
CA GLU A 213 -14.18 24.37 -3.41
C GLU A 213 -14.76 25.79 -3.44
N ARG A 214 -14.84 26.48 -2.30
CA ARG A 214 -15.37 27.85 -2.22
C ARG A 214 -14.38 28.93 -2.69
N ARG A 215 -13.14 28.57 -3.04
CA ARG A 215 -12.09 29.48 -3.50
C ARG A 215 -11.68 29.17 -4.92
#